data_AF-A0ABD2YK23-F1
#
_entry.id   AF-A0ABD2YK23-F1
#
_cell.length_a   1.000
_cell.length_b   1.000
_cell.length_c   1.000
_cell.angle_alpha   90.00
_cell.angle_beta   90.00
_cell.angle_gamma   90.00
#
_symmetry.space_group_name_H-M   'P 1'
#
loop_
_entity.id
_entity.type
_entity.pdbx_description
1 polymer ?
#
loop_
_entity_poly.entity_id
_entity_poly.type
_entity_poly.pdbx_seq_one_letter_code
_entity_poly.pdbx_strand_id
1 'polypeptide(L)'
;MSSSSQKNDSIPLVKQARKPASQICNYSLGSGNENEIKLHESLLLRFGPFYCKDDDRSLKDDAWQHVVQKSPDREAVTNEIYLGAVRRVEKQARETYADDDKVNNLTGSQFRWMMIKDGCLFLQLALFVLGGSKQLGYSPDHKIFGKKADLSGWIRSMFFVGNQIPLVVLRELMKQSFFQQVIIAHNQGKWDQPKDNLCKIVLYQLLLVPPTFDINQQNRFESNKFASFLKGLLIKRSKPNPLLEAACDVLHGLHSFIVGPEIESNDANNDDEEEAEEEDHDYFDDLEAQRAGGVVEQQGEDHEGARFGPILPIADEEEFIVMGNIKDRKFSSATKLRQAGIHYKLIEDKGSRSIILSKNMMRAYLSLPPFIVDEYTKILFRSLKEYEIIQQLGENETRSYLRFISELIRTPEDVKELAKKGIIRGRQKHKDKLPDILGRLAPRDIYNQHFRLVKIKVNDYARPPWAYLKKYVELVVVLTMIQTVYAILSYHHSKK
;
A
#
# COMPACT_ATOMS: atom_id res chain seq x y z
N MET A 1 -37.83 44.02 -6.20
CA MET A 1 -36.75 44.73 -6.91
C MET A 1 -36.11 45.68 -5.90
N SER A 2 -35.23 45.19 -5.03
CA SER A 2 -33.76 45.04 -5.24
C SER A 2 -33.02 46.24 -4.65
N SER A 3 -32.64 46.14 -3.37
CA SER A 3 -31.44 46.81 -2.87
C SER A 3 -30.67 45.82 -2.00
N SER A 4 -29.54 45.38 -2.56
CA SER A 4 -28.63 44.37 -2.04
C SER A 4 -27.75 44.99 -0.95
N SER A 5 -27.91 44.50 0.28
CA SER A 5 -26.99 44.74 1.39
C SER A 5 -25.66 44.03 1.11
N GLN A 6 -24.59 44.81 0.90
CA GLN A 6 -23.21 44.32 0.93
C GLN A 6 -22.90 43.83 2.35
N LYS A 7 -22.67 42.53 2.51
CA LYS A 7 -22.08 41.94 3.71
C LYS A 7 -20.56 41.94 3.52
N ASN A 8 -19.88 42.61 4.44
CA ASN A 8 -18.42 42.56 4.59
C ASN A 8 -17.99 41.13 4.92
N ASP A 9 -17.22 40.53 4.02
CA ASP A 9 -16.46 39.30 4.26
C ASP A 9 -15.21 39.63 5.08
N SER A 10 -15.26 39.42 6.39
CA SER A 10 -14.09 39.40 7.27
C SER A 10 -13.74 37.95 7.63
N ILE A 11 -12.82 37.41 6.83
CA ILE A 11 -11.78 36.38 7.06
C ILE A 11 -11.86 35.59 8.39
N PRO A 12 -12.01 34.25 8.34
CA PRO A 12 -11.51 33.37 9.38
C PRO A 12 -10.09 32.88 9.03
N LEU A 13 -9.14 33.33 9.86
CA LEU A 13 -7.84 32.75 10.22
C LEU A 13 -7.32 31.59 9.36
N VAL A 14 -6.22 31.91 8.68
CA VAL A 14 -5.16 31.02 8.18
C VAL A 14 -5.05 29.75 9.04
N LYS A 15 -5.51 28.62 8.49
CA LYS A 15 -5.06 27.30 8.93
C LYS A 15 -3.55 27.26 8.72
N GLN A 16 -2.77 27.43 9.79
CA GLN A 16 -1.38 27.01 9.79
C GLN A 16 -1.33 25.56 9.31
N ALA A 17 -0.69 25.34 8.17
CA ALA A 17 -0.53 24.02 7.59
C ALA A 17 0.14 23.11 8.64
N ARG A 18 -0.60 22.13 9.14
CA ARG A 18 -0.02 21.05 9.96
C ARG A 18 1.05 20.39 9.09
N LYS A 19 2.27 20.23 9.64
CA LYS A 19 3.36 19.45 9.03
C LYS A 19 2.80 18.12 8.48
N PRO A 20 3.32 17.60 7.35
CA PRO A 20 2.90 16.27 6.88
C PRO A 20 3.11 15.25 8.01
N ALA A 21 2.13 14.37 8.20
CA ALA A 21 2.16 13.34 9.24
C ALA A 21 3.32 12.35 9.06
N SER A 22 3.96 12.31 7.89
CA SER A 22 5.12 11.49 7.57
C SER A 22 6.39 12.32 7.33
N GLN A 23 7.42 12.03 8.13
CA GLN A 23 8.73 12.68 8.12
C GLN A 23 9.85 11.66 7.92
N ILE A 24 10.95 12.05 7.30
CA ILE A 24 12.18 11.27 7.36
C ILE A 24 12.75 11.50 8.76
N CYS A 25 12.95 10.44 9.53
CA CYS A 25 13.41 10.54 10.92
C CYS A 25 14.80 9.94 11.08
N ASN A 26 15.57 10.50 12.01
CA ASN A 26 16.83 9.93 12.44
C ASN A 26 16.57 8.65 13.26
N TYR A 27 16.71 7.50 12.63
CA TYR A 27 16.48 6.23 13.31
C TYR A 27 17.71 5.83 14.13
N SER A 28 17.60 6.01 15.46
CA SER A 28 18.55 5.50 16.46
C SER A 28 17.87 4.35 17.21
N LEU A 29 18.52 3.19 17.26
CA LEU A 29 17.92 1.91 17.65
C LEU A 29 17.15 1.93 18.98
N GLY A 30 15.94 1.34 18.97
CA GLY A 30 15.27 0.81 20.15
C GLY A 30 15.07 -0.71 20.06
N SER A 31 15.62 -1.47 21.01
CA SER A 31 15.23 -2.85 21.40
C SER A 31 15.26 -3.99 20.38
N GLY A 32 16.02 -3.89 19.28
CA GLY A 32 16.33 -5.01 18.39
C GLY A 32 17.68 -5.68 18.72
N ASN A 33 17.91 -6.91 18.24
CA ASN A 33 19.19 -7.61 18.38
C ASN A 33 20.31 -6.77 17.73
N GLU A 34 21.02 -5.98 18.54
CA GLU A 34 21.90 -4.89 18.10
C GLU A 34 22.97 -5.36 17.09
N ASN A 35 23.41 -6.61 17.20
CA ASN A 35 24.48 -7.16 16.36
C ASN A 35 24.02 -7.39 14.90
N GLU A 36 22.79 -7.84 14.68
CA GLU A 36 22.26 -8.05 13.31
C GLU A 36 21.99 -6.69 12.64
N ILE A 37 21.61 -5.67 13.41
CA ILE A 37 21.31 -4.33 12.91
C ILE A 37 22.58 -3.52 12.65
N LYS A 38 23.56 -3.54 13.57
CA LYS A 38 24.88 -2.91 13.38
C LYS A 38 25.60 -3.47 12.15
N LEU A 39 25.49 -4.77 11.90
CA LEU A 39 26.01 -5.41 10.68
C LEU A 39 25.23 -4.97 9.42
N HIS A 40 23.92 -4.76 9.54
CA HIS A 40 23.11 -4.25 8.43
C HIS A 40 23.38 -2.78 8.13
N GLU A 41 23.70 -1.94 9.12
CA GLU A 41 24.02 -0.52 8.95
C GLU A 41 25.44 -0.25 8.44
N SER A 42 26.42 -1.08 8.82
CA SER A 42 27.82 -0.90 8.41
C SER A 42 28.03 -1.10 6.90
N LEU A 43 27.06 -1.71 6.21
CA LEU A 43 27.11 -2.04 4.79
C LEU A 43 26.11 -1.22 3.95
N LEU A 44 25.60 -0.09 4.46
CA LEU A 44 24.69 0.78 3.72
C LEU A 44 25.44 1.92 3.05
N LEU A 45 25.03 2.24 1.82
CA LEU A 45 25.35 3.50 1.19
C LEU A 45 24.49 4.59 1.82
N ARG A 46 25.11 5.64 2.34
CA ARG A 46 24.44 6.63 3.20
C ARG A 46 23.93 7.80 2.39
N PHE A 47 22.65 8.14 2.56
CA PHE A 47 21.97 9.25 1.91
C PHE A 47 21.43 10.25 2.93
N GLY A 48 21.56 11.53 2.60
CA GLY A 48 20.97 12.61 3.37
C GLY A 48 21.67 12.87 4.72
N PRO A 49 21.05 13.70 5.57
CA PRO A 49 21.72 14.30 6.72
C PRO A 49 21.90 13.34 7.90
N PHE A 50 21.02 12.36 8.10
CA PHE A 50 21.04 11.52 9.31
C PHE A 50 22.11 10.45 9.32
N TYR A 51 22.46 9.95 8.13
CA TYR A 51 23.43 8.86 7.97
C TYR A 51 24.77 9.34 7.41
N CYS A 52 25.03 10.65 7.32
CA CYS A 52 26.26 11.22 6.77
C CYS A 52 27.51 10.74 7.55
N LYS A 53 28.39 9.99 6.88
CA LYS A 53 29.78 9.71 7.28
C LYS A 53 30.70 9.91 6.08
N ASP A 54 31.98 10.13 6.32
CA ASP A 54 32.95 10.45 5.27
C ASP A 54 33.30 9.28 4.33
N ASP A 55 33.01 8.04 4.73
CA ASP A 55 33.45 6.84 4.01
C ASP A 55 32.87 6.73 2.58
N ASP A 56 31.69 7.28 2.32
CA ASP A 56 31.00 7.24 1.01
C ASP A 56 31.23 8.50 0.16
N ARG A 57 32.00 9.47 0.65
CA ARG A 57 32.14 10.79 0.00
C ARG A 57 32.68 10.68 -1.42
N SER A 58 33.69 9.82 -1.64
CA SER A 58 34.28 9.61 -2.97
C SER A 58 33.27 9.07 -3.98
N LEU A 59 32.39 8.14 -3.58
CA LEU A 59 31.38 7.56 -4.46
C LEU A 59 30.32 8.57 -4.89
N LYS A 60 29.96 9.48 -3.98
CA LYS A 60 29.04 10.59 -4.23
C LYS A 60 29.65 11.63 -5.15
N ASP A 61 30.93 11.93 -4.94
CA ASP A 61 31.69 12.83 -5.79
C ASP A 61 31.87 12.26 -7.20
N ASP A 62 32.22 10.98 -7.33
CA ASP A 62 32.34 10.28 -8.61
C ASP A 62 31.01 10.30 -9.39
N ALA A 63 29.90 10.01 -8.70
CA ALA A 63 28.57 10.04 -9.31
C ALA A 63 28.15 11.46 -9.76
N TRP A 64 28.54 12.50 -9.01
CA TRP A 64 28.32 13.88 -9.42
C TRP A 64 29.20 14.29 -10.61
N GLN A 65 30.48 13.93 -10.58
CA GLN A 65 31.40 14.19 -11.68
C GLN A 65 30.95 13.53 -12.98
N HIS A 66 30.37 12.32 -12.90
CA HIS A 66 29.76 11.67 -14.05
C HIS A 66 28.59 12.48 -14.63
N VAL A 67 27.71 13.04 -13.78
CA VAL A 67 26.62 13.94 -14.22
C VAL A 67 27.18 15.16 -14.93
N VAL A 68 28.20 15.80 -14.35
CA VAL A 68 28.85 16.99 -14.93
C VAL A 68 29.44 16.66 -16.30
N GLN A 69 30.22 15.57 -16.42
CA GLN A 69 30.89 15.18 -17.67
C GLN A 69 29.92 14.81 -18.79
N LYS A 70 28.73 14.28 -18.43
CA LYS A 70 27.70 13.86 -19.39
C LYS A 70 26.65 14.94 -19.64
N SER A 71 26.66 16.04 -18.90
CA SER A 71 25.81 17.19 -19.15
C SER A 71 26.32 17.99 -20.35
N PRO A 72 25.43 18.65 -21.11
CA PRO A 72 25.83 19.41 -22.30
C PRO A 72 26.58 20.72 -21.97
N ASP A 73 26.32 21.28 -20.79
CA ASP A 73 26.86 22.55 -20.34
C ASP A 73 28.25 22.40 -19.68
N ARG A 74 28.98 23.52 -19.53
CA ARG A 74 30.23 23.54 -18.77
C ARG A 74 29.94 23.32 -17.28
N GLU A 75 30.90 22.74 -16.55
CA GLU A 75 30.76 22.41 -15.11
C GLU A 75 30.23 23.58 -14.26
N ALA A 76 30.74 24.79 -14.44
CA ALA A 76 30.26 25.96 -13.68
C ALA A 76 28.76 26.22 -13.89
N VAL A 77 28.29 26.10 -15.13
CA VAL A 77 26.87 26.28 -15.49
C VAL A 77 26.04 25.11 -14.96
N THR A 78 26.52 23.87 -15.09
CA THR A 78 25.85 22.69 -14.52
C THR A 78 25.71 22.80 -13.00
N ASN A 79 26.76 23.25 -12.30
CA ASN A 79 26.74 23.50 -10.86
C ASN A 79 25.65 24.52 -10.49
N GLU A 80 25.57 25.64 -11.22
CA GLU A 80 24.55 26.68 -10.99
C GLU A 80 23.13 26.19 -11.24
N ILE A 81 22.91 25.42 -12.31
CA ILE A 81 21.61 24.84 -12.65
C ILE A 81 21.11 23.94 -11.52
N TYR A 82 21.94 23.00 -11.06
CA TYR A 82 21.57 22.05 -10.00
C TYR A 82 21.42 22.74 -8.64
N LEU A 83 22.30 23.69 -8.30
CA LEU A 83 22.16 24.50 -7.10
C LEU A 83 20.87 25.32 -7.12
N GLY A 84 20.53 25.92 -8.26
CA GLY A 84 19.29 26.65 -8.47
C GLY A 84 18.07 25.74 -8.31
N ALA A 85 18.13 24.53 -8.85
CA ALA A 85 17.05 23.55 -8.74
C ALA A 85 16.77 23.13 -7.30
N VAL A 86 17.81 22.72 -6.55
CA VAL A 86 17.63 22.32 -5.15
C VAL A 86 17.30 23.52 -4.26
N ARG A 87 17.82 24.72 -4.55
CA ARG A 87 17.47 25.94 -3.81
C ARG A 87 15.97 26.22 -3.84
N ARG A 88 15.29 26.01 -4.97
CA ARG A 88 13.83 26.24 -5.08
C ARG A 88 13.01 25.37 -4.14
N VAL A 89 13.48 24.16 -3.85
CA VAL A 89 12.76 23.17 -3.04
C VAL A 89 13.39 22.95 -1.66
N GLU A 90 14.44 23.70 -1.31
CA GLU A 90 15.19 23.51 -0.06
C GLU A 90 14.30 23.58 1.18
N LYS A 91 13.41 24.58 1.23
CA LYS A 91 12.48 24.76 2.36
C LYS A 91 11.60 23.51 2.54
N GLN A 92 10.92 23.10 1.48
CA GLN A 92 10.05 21.92 1.48
C GLN A 92 10.84 20.64 1.80
N ALA A 93 12.05 20.50 1.26
CA ALA A 93 12.91 19.35 1.51
C ALA A 93 13.34 19.25 2.97
N ARG A 94 13.66 20.38 3.62
CA ARG A 94 13.98 20.43 5.05
C ARG A 94 12.76 20.11 5.91
N GLU A 95 11.59 20.60 5.54
CA GLU A 95 10.32 20.32 6.24
C GLU A 95 9.90 18.84 6.16
N THR A 96 10.40 18.08 5.18
CA THR A 96 10.22 16.62 5.10
C THR A 96 11.01 15.86 6.17
N TYR A 97 12.12 16.42 6.66
CA TYR A 97 12.87 15.80 7.75
C TYR A 97 12.24 16.12 9.11
N ALA A 98 12.37 15.19 10.04
CA ALA A 98 12.03 15.42 11.44
C ALA A 98 12.85 16.59 12.00
N ASP A 99 12.27 17.26 12.99
CA ASP A 99 12.94 18.36 13.68
C ASP A 99 14.13 17.80 14.48
N ASP A 100 15.34 17.98 13.95
CA ASP A 100 16.57 17.38 14.45
C ASP A 100 17.75 18.33 14.15
N ASP A 101 18.60 18.51 15.15
CA ASP A 101 19.77 19.40 15.11
C ASP A 101 20.72 19.08 13.95
N LYS A 102 20.85 17.82 13.53
CA LYS A 102 21.68 17.44 12.38
C LYS A 102 21.20 18.06 11.08
N VAL A 103 19.91 18.36 10.95
CA VAL A 103 19.33 19.02 9.77
C VAL A 103 19.35 20.52 9.95
N ASN A 104 18.94 20.98 11.14
CA ASN A 104 18.79 22.40 11.47
C ASN A 104 20.14 23.14 11.45
N ASN A 105 21.22 22.49 11.86
CA ASN A 105 22.56 23.08 11.90
C ASN A 105 23.26 23.13 10.53
N LEU A 106 22.70 22.51 9.48
CA LEU A 106 23.29 22.57 8.15
C LEU A 106 23.04 23.93 7.51
N THR A 107 24.12 24.61 7.12
CA THR A 107 24.02 25.79 6.24
C THR A 107 23.30 25.42 4.95
N GLY A 108 22.65 26.39 4.31
CA GLY A 108 21.97 26.13 3.03
C GLY A 108 22.91 25.60 1.95
N SER A 109 24.18 26.01 1.96
CA SER A 109 25.18 25.48 1.02
C SER A 109 25.47 23.99 1.26
N GLN A 110 25.73 23.61 2.52
CA GLN A 110 26.00 22.22 2.89
C GLN A 110 24.80 21.32 2.56
N PHE A 111 23.59 21.75 2.92
CA PHE A 111 22.38 20.98 2.65
C PHE A 111 22.15 20.80 1.15
N ARG A 112 22.23 21.86 0.34
CA ARG A 112 22.01 21.76 -1.11
C ARG A 112 23.04 20.84 -1.78
N TRP A 113 24.32 20.97 -1.46
CA TRP A 113 25.34 20.11 -2.05
C TRP A 113 25.20 18.64 -1.63
N MET A 114 24.83 18.40 -0.37
CA MET A 114 24.49 17.05 0.09
C MET A 114 23.32 16.48 -0.71
N MET A 115 22.22 17.24 -0.86
CA MET A 115 21.04 16.82 -1.63
C MET A 115 21.37 16.56 -3.11
N ILE A 116 22.22 17.38 -3.73
CA ILE A 116 22.64 17.20 -5.12
C ILE A 116 23.45 15.91 -5.27
N LYS A 117 24.53 15.75 -4.49
CA LYS A 117 25.43 14.60 -4.64
C LYS A 117 24.75 13.29 -4.26
N ASP A 118 24.09 13.26 -3.11
CA ASP A 118 23.38 12.08 -2.63
C ASP A 118 22.19 11.75 -3.52
N GLY A 119 21.42 12.75 -3.94
CA GLY A 119 20.29 12.59 -4.85
C GLY A 119 20.72 12.10 -6.24
N CYS A 120 21.81 12.63 -6.79
CA CYS A 120 22.35 12.18 -8.08
C CYS A 120 22.85 10.73 -8.01
N LEU A 121 23.54 10.34 -6.93
CA LEU A 121 23.93 8.95 -6.71
C LEU A 121 22.69 8.05 -6.57
N PHE A 122 21.71 8.44 -5.76
CA PHE A 122 20.46 7.71 -5.56
C PHE A 122 19.71 7.47 -6.88
N LEU A 123 19.53 8.52 -7.69
CA LEU A 123 18.82 8.42 -8.97
C LEU A 123 19.56 7.53 -9.97
N GLN A 124 20.89 7.63 -10.06
CA GLN A 124 21.67 6.76 -10.94
C GLN A 124 21.58 5.30 -10.51
N LEU A 125 21.61 5.01 -9.20
CA LEU A 125 21.37 3.66 -8.66
C LEU A 125 19.97 3.16 -9.00
N ALA A 126 18.94 3.99 -8.82
CA ALA A 126 17.56 3.64 -9.16
C ALA A 126 17.41 3.31 -10.65
N LEU A 127 17.93 4.16 -11.54
CA LEU A 127 17.89 3.95 -12.99
C LEU A 127 18.65 2.69 -13.40
N PHE A 128 19.78 2.40 -12.76
CA PHE A 128 20.54 1.16 -12.98
C PHE A 128 19.73 -0.07 -12.58
N VAL A 129 19.11 -0.06 -11.39
CA VAL A 129 18.24 -1.14 -10.88
C VAL A 129 17.05 -1.38 -11.81
N LEU A 130 16.53 -0.32 -12.42
CA LEU A 130 15.43 -0.35 -13.40
C LEU A 130 15.85 -0.77 -14.81
N GLY A 131 17.14 -1.01 -15.06
CA GLY A 131 17.65 -1.53 -16.34
C GLY A 131 18.34 -0.50 -17.24
N GLY A 132 18.49 0.75 -16.80
CA GLY A 132 19.10 1.85 -17.54
C GLY A 132 20.64 1.83 -17.60
N SER A 133 21.29 0.70 -17.36
CA SER A 133 22.76 0.63 -17.26
C SER A 133 23.47 1.13 -18.53
N LYS A 134 22.93 0.81 -19.71
CA LYS A 134 23.47 1.26 -21.00
C LYS A 134 23.39 2.78 -21.14
N GLN A 135 22.26 3.38 -20.78
CA GLN A 135 22.02 4.82 -20.93
C GLN A 135 22.81 5.64 -19.91
N LEU A 136 23.05 5.10 -18.71
CA LEU A 136 23.94 5.73 -17.74
C LEU A 136 25.39 5.80 -18.24
N GLY A 137 25.83 4.84 -19.07
CA GLY A 137 27.11 4.92 -19.78
C GLY A 137 28.35 4.74 -18.90
N TYR A 138 28.21 4.03 -17.78
CA TYR A 138 29.36 3.61 -16.96
C TYR A 138 30.11 2.44 -17.59
N SER A 139 31.41 2.33 -17.29
CA SER A 139 32.21 1.17 -17.68
C SER A 139 31.67 -0.13 -17.06
N PRO A 140 31.68 -1.27 -17.77
CA PRO A 140 31.31 -2.56 -17.20
C PRO A 140 32.13 -2.98 -15.97
N ASP A 141 33.33 -2.42 -15.78
CA ASP A 141 34.21 -2.71 -14.64
C ASP A 141 34.10 -1.66 -13.52
N HIS A 142 33.16 -0.71 -13.64
CA HIS A 142 32.94 0.31 -12.62
C HIS A 142 32.56 -0.32 -11.28
N LYS A 143 33.14 0.18 -10.18
CA LYS A 143 32.99 -0.40 -8.83
C LYS A 143 31.54 -0.47 -8.37
N ILE A 144 30.77 0.59 -8.64
CA ILE A 144 29.33 0.65 -8.37
C ILE A 144 28.58 0.12 -9.61
N PHE A 145 28.49 0.91 -10.67
CA PHE A 145 27.67 0.62 -11.86
C PHE A 145 28.22 -0.42 -12.87
N GLY A 146 29.02 -1.38 -12.41
CA GLY A 146 29.61 -2.43 -13.26
C GLY A 146 28.87 -3.77 -13.19
N LYS A 147 29.44 -4.80 -13.83
CA LYS A 147 28.90 -6.18 -13.83
C LYS A 147 28.88 -6.83 -12.45
N LYS A 148 29.77 -6.39 -11.55
CA LYS A 148 29.88 -6.87 -10.16
C LYS A 148 29.09 -6.00 -9.16
N ALA A 149 28.15 -5.20 -9.64
CA ALA A 149 27.29 -4.34 -8.84
C ALA A 149 26.59 -5.10 -7.69
N ASP A 150 26.70 -4.60 -6.46
CA ASP A 150 25.92 -5.08 -5.32
C ASP A 150 24.51 -4.46 -5.30
N LEU A 151 23.66 -4.91 -6.23
CA LEU A 151 22.27 -4.45 -6.32
C LEU A 151 21.51 -4.63 -5.00
N SER A 152 21.83 -5.70 -4.26
CA SER A 152 21.16 -6.01 -3.00
C SER A 152 21.53 -5.02 -1.90
N GLY A 153 22.81 -4.65 -1.79
CA GLY A 153 23.25 -3.59 -0.89
C GLY A 153 22.62 -2.24 -1.20
N TRP A 154 22.49 -1.90 -2.48
CA TRP A 154 21.91 -0.62 -2.90
C TRP A 154 20.42 -0.53 -2.59
N ILE A 155 19.64 -1.54 -2.98
CA ILE A 155 18.20 -1.58 -2.70
C ILE A 155 17.96 -1.53 -1.19
N ARG A 156 18.74 -2.30 -0.41
CA ARG A 156 18.69 -2.24 1.05
C ARG A 156 18.96 -0.83 1.57
N SER A 157 19.93 -0.12 0.99
CA SER A 157 20.28 1.26 1.38
C SER A 157 19.17 2.25 1.04
N MET A 158 18.59 2.17 -0.16
CA MET A 158 17.55 3.10 -0.64
C MET A 158 16.25 3.01 0.19
N PHE A 159 15.92 1.82 0.67
CA PHE A 159 14.73 1.54 1.47
C PHE A 159 15.04 1.35 2.97
N PHE A 160 16.21 1.78 3.45
CA PHE A 160 16.52 1.71 4.88
C PHE A 160 15.94 2.91 5.62
N VAL A 161 15.21 2.69 6.71
CA VAL A 161 14.51 3.77 7.44
C VAL A 161 15.45 4.91 7.86
N GLY A 162 15.07 6.14 7.54
CA GLY A 162 15.84 7.36 7.81
C GLY A 162 16.95 7.66 6.77
N ASN A 163 17.28 6.72 5.89
CA ASN A 163 18.30 6.88 4.83
C ASN A 163 17.70 7.35 3.50
N GLN A 164 16.76 8.30 3.57
CA GLN A 164 15.98 8.78 2.42
C GLN A 164 16.42 10.17 1.96
N ILE A 165 16.25 10.42 0.65
CA ILE A 165 16.24 11.76 0.07
C ILE A 165 14.77 12.15 -0.20
N PRO A 166 14.34 13.37 0.16
CA PRO A 166 13.00 13.84 -0.12
C PRO A 166 12.65 13.72 -1.61
N LEU A 167 11.48 13.18 -1.93
CA LEU A 167 11.03 13.01 -3.31
C LEU A 167 10.92 14.35 -4.06
N VAL A 168 10.66 15.46 -3.36
CA VAL A 168 10.67 16.79 -3.96
C VAL A 168 12.05 17.13 -4.57
N VAL A 169 13.14 16.76 -3.89
CA VAL A 169 14.51 16.93 -4.39
C VAL A 169 14.74 16.00 -5.57
N LEU A 170 14.41 14.72 -5.43
CA LEU A 170 14.60 13.72 -6.49
C LEU A 170 13.83 14.09 -7.76
N ARG A 171 12.61 14.62 -7.64
CA ARG A 171 11.81 15.10 -8.78
C ARG A 171 12.45 16.32 -9.45
N GLU A 172 12.97 17.30 -8.70
CA GLU A 172 13.68 18.45 -9.29
C GLU A 172 14.97 18.01 -10.00
N LEU A 173 15.72 17.07 -9.42
CA LEU A 173 16.93 16.52 -10.04
C LEU A 173 16.58 15.74 -11.32
N MET A 174 15.52 14.94 -11.31
CA MET A 174 15.08 14.19 -12.50
C MET A 174 14.72 15.11 -13.68
N LYS A 175 14.33 16.37 -13.45
CA LYS A 175 14.06 17.36 -14.53
C LYS A 175 15.32 17.85 -15.24
N GLN A 176 16.51 17.62 -14.68
CA GLN A 176 17.76 18.12 -15.25
C GLN A 176 18.16 17.35 -16.52
N SER A 177 18.92 18.03 -17.40
CA SER A 177 19.24 17.55 -18.76
C SER A 177 19.84 16.15 -18.81
N PHE A 178 20.80 15.85 -17.93
CA PHE A 178 21.41 14.52 -17.82
C PHE A 178 20.37 13.41 -17.61
N PHE A 179 19.51 13.54 -16.59
CA PHE A 179 18.50 12.52 -16.28
C PHE A 179 17.45 12.40 -17.39
N GLN A 180 17.02 13.53 -17.96
CA GLN A 180 16.09 13.53 -19.09
C GLN A 180 16.69 12.80 -20.30
N GLN A 181 17.97 13.02 -20.62
CA GLN A 181 18.67 12.29 -21.68
C GLN A 181 18.71 10.79 -21.42
N VAL A 182 19.03 10.37 -20.19
CA VAL A 182 19.04 8.95 -19.80
C VAL A 182 17.65 8.30 -19.97
N ILE A 183 16.59 9.01 -19.56
CA ILE A 183 15.21 8.53 -19.68
C ILE A 183 14.80 8.40 -21.15
N ILE A 184 15.05 9.43 -21.97
CA ILE A 184 14.67 9.47 -23.40
C ILE A 184 15.46 8.47 -24.23
N ALA A 185 16.76 8.30 -23.95
CA ALA A 185 17.63 7.37 -24.67
C ALA A 185 17.24 5.89 -24.47
N HIS A 186 16.48 5.56 -23.42
CA HIS A 186 16.02 4.20 -23.17
C HIS A 186 14.78 3.88 -24.02
N ASN A 187 14.96 3.12 -25.10
CA ASN A 187 13.87 2.71 -26.00
C ASN A 187 12.96 3.87 -26.46
N GLN A 188 13.53 5.05 -26.73
CA GLN A 188 12.78 6.28 -27.04
C GLN A 188 11.79 6.68 -25.93
N GLY A 189 12.23 6.60 -24.66
CA GLY A 189 11.41 6.88 -23.48
C GLY A 189 10.48 5.74 -23.03
N LYS A 190 10.60 4.54 -23.62
CA LYS A 190 9.76 3.38 -23.27
C LYS A 190 10.45 2.50 -22.23
N TRP A 191 10.13 2.76 -20.97
CA TRP A 191 10.54 1.91 -19.86
C TRP A 191 9.43 0.91 -19.53
N ASP A 192 9.76 -0.38 -19.56
CA ASP A 192 8.81 -1.44 -19.23
C ASP A 192 8.51 -1.43 -17.73
N GLN A 193 7.23 -1.42 -17.38
CA GLN A 193 6.81 -1.49 -15.99
C GLN A 193 7.18 -2.86 -15.40
N PRO A 194 8.00 -2.91 -14.34
CA PRO A 194 8.31 -4.17 -13.64
C PRO A 194 7.03 -4.81 -13.08
N LYS A 195 6.96 -6.15 -13.02
CA LYS A 195 5.74 -6.87 -12.56
C LYS A 195 5.97 -7.82 -11.38
N ASP A 196 7.21 -8.21 -11.13
CA ASP A 196 7.57 -9.31 -10.23
C ASP A 196 8.56 -8.90 -9.13
N ASN A 197 8.90 -7.63 -9.04
CA ASN A 197 9.85 -7.09 -8.08
C ASN A 197 9.31 -5.80 -7.46
N LEU A 198 9.09 -5.82 -6.14
CA LEU A 198 8.37 -4.77 -5.42
C LEU A 198 9.16 -3.45 -5.41
N CYS A 199 10.46 -3.50 -5.14
CA CYS A 199 11.27 -2.28 -5.11
C CYS A 199 11.36 -1.63 -6.50
N LYS A 200 11.51 -2.42 -7.57
CA LYS A 200 11.52 -1.91 -8.94
C LYS A 200 10.18 -1.28 -9.32
N ILE A 201 9.06 -1.90 -8.95
CA ILE A 201 7.72 -1.32 -9.18
C ILE A 201 7.62 0.05 -8.51
N VAL A 202 7.97 0.14 -7.23
CA VAL A 202 7.86 1.40 -6.48
C VAL A 202 8.80 2.47 -7.02
N LEU A 203 10.07 2.13 -7.30
CA LEU A 203 11.01 3.08 -7.90
C LEU A 203 10.55 3.56 -9.28
N TYR A 204 10.02 2.66 -10.11
CA TYR A 204 9.44 3.01 -11.41
C TYR A 204 8.28 4.00 -11.26
N GLN A 205 7.33 3.70 -10.37
CA GLN A 205 6.15 4.53 -10.14
C GLN A 205 6.50 5.90 -9.55
N LEU A 206 7.46 5.98 -8.62
CA LEU A 206 7.83 7.24 -7.98
C LEU A 206 8.74 8.12 -8.84
N LEU A 207 9.65 7.53 -9.61
CA LEU A 207 10.74 8.27 -10.26
C LEU A 207 10.60 8.37 -11.78
N LEU A 208 10.06 7.35 -12.46
CA LEU A 208 9.99 7.32 -13.93
C LEU A 208 8.60 7.70 -14.46
N VAL A 209 7.51 7.31 -13.80
CA VAL A 209 6.16 7.63 -14.29
C VAL A 209 5.92 9.14 -14.39
N PRO A 210 6.25 9.99 -13.38
CA PRO A 210 6.04 11.43 -13.49
C PRO A 210 6.77 12.08 -14.68
N PRO A 211 8.11 11.97 -14.83
CA PRO A 211 8.80 12.62 -15.94
C PRO A 211 8.45 12.02 -17.31
N THR A 212 8.18 10.71 -17.41
CA THR A 212 7.77 10.12 -18.69
C THR A 212 6.36 10.55 -19.09
N PHE A 213 5.46 10.82 -18.14
CA PHE A 213 4.14 11.36 -18.42
C PHE A 213 4.21 12.78 -19.01
N ASP A 214 5.03 13.66 -18.44
CA ASP A 214 5.19 15.05 -18.89
C ASP A 214 5.77 15.14 -20.32
N ILE A 215 6.83 14.38 -20.62
CA ILE A 215 7.42 14.30 -21.97
C ILE A 215 6.37 13.87 -23.00
N ASN A 216 5.52 12.90 -22.63
CA ASN A 216 4.48 12.39 -23.51
C ASN A 216 3.32 13.39 -23.73
N GLN A 217 2.98 14.21 -22.73
CA GLN A 217 2.00 15.29 -22.92
C GLN A 217 2.55 16.36 -23.87
N GLN A 218 3.80 16.78 -23.71
CA GLN A 218 4.44 17.75 -24.61
C GLN A 218 4.50 17.23 -26.06
N ASN A 219 4.93 15.97 -26.25
CA ASN A 219 4.94 15.33 -27.57
C ASN A 219 3.54 15.21 -28.20
N ARG A 220 2.47 15.03 -27.39
CA ARG A 220 1.09 15.05 -27.90
C ARG A 220 0.69 16.42 -28.41
N PHE A 221 1.05 17.49 -27.72
CA PHE A 221 0.76 18.87 -28.17
C PHE A 221 1.45 19.19 -29.49
N GLU A 222 2.70 18.75 -29.67
CA GLU A 222 3.41 18.93 -30.95
C GLU A 222 2.86 18.00 -32.04
N SER A 223 2.57 16.74 -31.71
CA SER A 223 2.00 15.79 -32.67
C SER A 223 0.58 16.14 -33.07
N ASN A 224 -0.24 16.77 -32.21
CA ASN A 224 -1.62 17.15 -32.51
C ASN A 224 -1.74 18.27 -33.57
N LYS A 225 -0.63 18.92 -33.94
CA LYS A 225 -0.57 19.75 -35.17
C LYS A 225 -0.47 18.91 -36.45
N PHE A 226 0.00 17.66 -36.36
CA PHE A 226 0.19 16.72 -37.47
C PHE A 226 -0.74 15.47 -37.40
N ALA A 227 -1.39 15.21 -36.27
CA ALA A 227 -2.12 13.98 -35.97
C ALA A 227 -3.62 14.03 -36.31
N SER A 228 -4.03 14.85 -37.28
CA SER A 228 -5.31 14.65 -37.96
C SER A 228 -5.28 13.42 -38.89
N PHE A 229 -4.10 12.83 -39.15
CA PHE A 229 -3.90 11.85 -40.22
C PHE A 229 -3.65 10.39 -39.79
N LEU A 230 -3.38 10.08 -38.50
CA LEU A 230 -3.11 8.70 -38.05
C LEU A 230 -3.86 8.36 -36.75
N LYS A 231 -5.18 8.16 -36.84
CA LYS A 231 -5.95 7.46 -35.81
C LYS A 231 -5.75 5.95 -35.98
N GLY A 232 -4.80 5.37 -35.25
CA GLY A 232 -4.67 3.91 -35.27
C GLY A 232 -3.42 3.34 -34.61
N LEU A 233 -3.09 3.72 -33.37
CA LEU A 233 -2.32 2.84 -32.45
C LEU A 233 -2.36 3.41 -31.02
N LEU A 234 -3.46 3.22 -30.30
CA LEU A 234 -3.56 3.63 -28.89
C LEU A 234 -3.02 2.51 -27.99
N ILE A 235 -1.75 2.63 -27.60
CA ILE A 235 -1.14 1.81 -26.54
C ILE A 235 -1.62 2.36 -25.18
N LYS A 236 -2.23 1.53 -24.32
CA LYS A 236 -2.54 1.86 -22.91
C LYS A 236 -1.21 2.15 -22.18
N ARG A 237 -1.02 3.37 -21.67
CA ARG A 237 0.14 3.79 -20.86
C ARG A 237 -0.30 4.13 -19.44
N SER A 238 0.53 3.80 -18.45
CA SER A 238 0.24 3.97 -17.02
C SER A 238 0.12 5.45 -16.65
N LYS A 239 -0.98 5.84 -16.02
CA LYS A 239 -1.15 7.18 -15.45
C LYS A 239 -0.42 7.26 -14.09
N PRO A 240 0.05 8.45 -13.66
CA PRO A 240 0.55 8.63 -12.31
C PRO A 240 -0.49 8.22 -11.27
N ASN A 241 -0.03 7.58 -10.19
CA ASN A 241 -0.87 7.23 -9.05
C ASN A 241 -0.89 8.41 -8.05
N PRO A 242 -2.05 9.05 -7.79
CA PRO A 242 -2.13 10.23 -6.92
C PRO A 242 -1.56 10.02 -5.51
N LEU A 243 -1.70 8.82 -4.94
CA LEU A 243 -1.14 8.50 -3.62
C LEU A 243 0.39 8.53 -3.62
N LEU A 244 1.00 8.09 -4.72
CA LEU A 244 2.45 8.07 -4.88
C LEU A 244 2.99 9.45 -5.27
N GLU A 245 2.17 10.29 -5.91
CA GLU A 245 2.49 11.70 -6.14
C GLU A 245 2.57 12.50 -4.83
N ALA A 246 1.71 12.18 -3.85
CA ALA A 246 1.71 12.80 -2.53
C ALA A 246 2.83 12.29 -1.59
N ALA A 247 3.55 11.22 -1.97
CA ALA A 247 4.61 10.66 -1.15
C ALA A 247 5.76 11.66 -0.93
N CYS A 248 6.24 11.75 0.31
CA CYS A 248 7.31 12.67 0.71
C CYS A 248 8.71 12.06 0.50
N ASP A 249 8.82 10.74 0.62
CA ASP A 249 10.04 9.96 0.40
C ASP A 249 9.71 8.56 -0.15
N VAL A 250 10.74 7.76 -0.45
CA VAL A 250 10.57 6.42 -1.07
C VAL A 250 9.93 5.39 -0.14
N LEU A 251 10.16 5.45 1.18
CA LEU A 251 9.50 4.58 2.14
C LEU A 251 8.04 4.97 2.34
N HIS A 252 7.73 6.26 2.41
CA HIS A 252 6.35 6.73 2.39
C HIS A 252 5.64 6.23 1.11
N GLY A 253 6.28 6.35 -0.06
CA GLY A 253 5.72 5.84 -1.31
C GLY A 253 5.50 4.32 -1.29
N LEU A 254 6.43 3.55 -0.75
CA LEU A 254 6.26 2.09 -0.57
C LEU A 254 5.13 1.77 0.41
N HIS A 255 5.05 2.47 1.55
CA HIS A 255 3.98 2.32 2.53
C HIS A 255 2.61 2.58 1.89
N SER A 256 2.45 3.70 1.21
CA SER A 256 1.21 4.07 0.50
C SER A 256 0.86 3.10 -0.62
N PHE A 257 1.86 2.54 -1.30
CA PHE A 257 1.65 1.49 -2.31
C PHE A 257 1.06 0.20 -1.70
N ILE A 258 1.54 -0.20 -0.52
CA ILE A 258 1.08 -1.43 0.15
C ILE A 258 -0.28 -1.22 0.83
N VAL A 259 -0.49 -0.09 1.49
CA VAL A 259 -1.73 0.20 2.23
C VAL A 259 -2.88 0.54 1.28
N GLY A 260 -2.59 1.29 0.22
CA GLY A 260 -3.58 1.76 -0.73
C GLY A 260 -4.45 2.91 -0.20
N PRO A 261 -5.43 3.36 -1.00
CA PRO A 261 -6.30 4.48 -0.63
C PRO A 261 -7.15 4.15 0.59
N GLU A 262 -7.58 5.17 1.31
CA GLU A 262 -8.67 5.05 2.28
C GLU A 262 -9.95 4.63 1.54
N ILE A 263 -10.69 3.72 2.15
CA ILE A 263 -12.00 3.33 1.64
C ILE A 263 -13.00 4.23 2.33
N GLU A 264 -13.61 5.13 1.57
CA GLU A 264 -14.79 5.84 2.03
C GLU A 264 -15.85 4.79 2.40
N SER A 265 -16.27 4.80 3.67
CA SER A 265 -17.38 3.98 4.15
C SER A 265 -18.67 4.50 3.53
N ASN A 266 -18.95 4.10 2.29
CA ASN A 266 -20.31 4.16 1.78
C ASN A 266 -21.10 3.04 2.46
N ASP A 267 -21.63 3.36 3.64
CA ASP A 267 -22.85 2.73 4.14
C ASP A 267 -23.99 3.18 3.24
N ALA A 268 -24.30 2.38 2.22
CA ALA A 268 -25.64 2.24 1.65
C ALA A 268 -25.60 1.08 0.65
N ASN A 269 -26.24 -0.03 1.04
CA ASN A 269 -27.02 -0.93 0.19
C ASN A 269 -26.83 -0.73 -1.32
N ASN A 270 -25.91 -1.49 -1.90
CA ASN A 270 -26.10 -2.01 -3.25
C ASN A 270 -25.99 -3.53 -3.12
N ASP A 271 -27.01 -4.11 -2.47
CA ASP A 271 -27.44 -5.42 -2.86
C ASP A 271 -28.04 -5.23 -4.26
N ASP A 272 -27.35 -5.73 -5.27
CA ASP A 272 -27.90 -5.90 -6.61
C ASP A 272 -29.04 -6.94 -6.49
N GLU A 273 -30.22 -6.50 -6.07
CA GLU A 273 -31.46 -7.25 -6.25
C GLU A 273 -31.89 -7.10 -7.71
N GLU A 274 -31.65 -8.16 -8.48
CA GLU A 274 -32.32 -8.37 -9.76
C GLU A 274 -33.84 -8.41 -9.49
N GLU A 275 -34.56 -7.46 -10.09
CA GLU A 275 -36.02 -7.40 -10.14
C GLU A 275 -36.59 -8.75 -10.62
N ALA A 276 -37.33 -9.42 -9.74
CA ALA A 276 -38.31 -10.41 -10.11
C ALA A 276 -39.65 -9.97 -9.50
N GLU A 277 -40.55 -9.56 -10.39
CA GLU A 277 -41.96 -9.30 -10.14
C GLU A 277 -42.61 -10.53 -9.47
N GLU A 278 -43.43 -10.33 -8.44
CA GLU A 278 -44.74 -10.99 -8.26
C GLU A 278 -45.46 -10.52 -6.97
N GLU A 279 -46.57 -9.82 -7.20
CA GLU A 279 -47.92 -9.94 -6.61
C GLU A 279 -48.16 -10.00 -5.07
N ASP A 280 -48.88 -8.97 -4.61
CA ASP A 280 -49.94 -8.89 -3.60
C ASP A 280 -50.13 -10.06 -2.61
N HIS A 281 -50.03 -9.75 -1.31
CA HIS A 281 -51.07 -10.12 -0.34
C HIS A 281 -50.94 -9.37 0.99
N ASP A 282 -51.96 -8.57 1.30
CA ASP A 282 -52.26 -7.99 2.62
C ASP A 282 -52.53 -9.09 3.67
N TYR A 283 -51.88 -9.03 4.86
CA TYR A 283 -52.51 -9.38 6.15
C TYR A 283 -51.64 -9.03 7.39
N PHE A 284 -52.22 -8.21 8.27
CA PHE A 284 -52.10 -8.16 9.74
C PHE A 284 -51.03 -7.30 10.44
N ASP A 285 -51.52 -6.14 10.87
CA ASP A 285 -51.08 -5.30 11.99
C ASP A 285 -51.59 -5.83 13.35
N ASP A 286 -50.87 -5.42 14.39
CA ASP A 286 -51.29 -5.21 15.78
C ASP A 286 -51.62 -6.38 16.71
N LEU A 287 -50.67 -6.66 17.61
CA LEU A 287 -50.96 -7.17 18.96
C LEU A 287 -49.80 -6.80 19.90
N GLU A 288 -49.86 -5.63 20.54
CA GLU A 288 -49.34 -5.46 21.92
C GLU A 288 -49.74 -4.09 22.51
N ALA A 289 -50.89 -4.05 23.19
CA ALA A 289 -51.22 -2.98 24.13
C ALA A 289 -52.27 -3.41 25.16
N GLN A 290 -51.87 -4.08 26.24
CA GLN A 290 -52.53 -3.99 27.57
C GLN A 290 -51.45 -4.23 28.64
N ARG A 291 -50.88 -3.21 29.31
CA ARG A 291 -51.46 -2.28 30.28
C ARG A 291 -51.79 -2.95 31.63
N ALA A 292 -50.86 -2.83 32.56
CA ALA A 292 -51.08 -2.74 34.01
C ALA A 292 -49.79 -2.17 34.62
N GLY A 293 -49.74 -1.14 35.46
CA GLY A 293 -50.70 -0.21 36.04
C GLY A 293 -49.85 0.91 36.67
N GLY A 294 -50.28 2.17 36.62
CA GLY A 294 -50.78 2.85 37.81
C GLY A 294 -49.81 3.95 38.28
N VAL A 295 -50.18 5.20 38.02
CA VAL A 295 -49.50 6.44 38.44
C VAL A 295 -50.17 6.98 39.71
N VAL A 296 -49.37 7.50 40.66
CA VAL A 296 -49.70 8.61 41.58
C VAL A 296 -48.35 9.31 41.90
N GLU A 297 -47.98 10.45 41.30
CA GLU A 297 -48.29 11.87 41.59
C GLU A 297 -47.78 12.46 42.92
N GLN A 298 -46.89 13.48 42.79
CA GLN A 298 -46.69 14.77 43.51
C GLN A 298 -46.75 14.81 45.06
N GLN A 299 -45.97 15.60 45.82
CA GLN A 299 -45.46 16.99 45.78
C GLN A 299 -44.19 17.03 46.69
N GLY A 300 -43.24 17.95 46.72
CA GLY A 300 -42.98 19.29 46.16
C GLY A 300 -41.72 19.81 46.89
N GLU A 301 -40.89 20.57 46.18
CA GLU A 301 -39.58 21.13 46.58
C GLU A 301 -39.74 22.18 47.73
N ASP A 302 -38.73 22.51 48.55
CA ASP A 302 -37.74 23.56 48.27
C ASP A 302 -36.55 23.50 49.25
N HIS A 303 -35.31 23.65 48.77
CA HIS A 303 -34.26 24.47 49.40
C HIS A 303 -33.05 24.67 48.46
N GLU A 304 -32.69 25.93 48.24
CA GLU A 304 -31.52 26.41 47.50
C GLU A 304 -30.17 25.99 48.12
N GLY A 305 -29.14 25.86 47.27
CA GLY A 305 -27.79 26.30 47.63
C GLY A 305 -26.67 25.23 47.68
N ALA A 306 -26.03 25.01 46.53
CA ALA A 306 -24.61 24.72 46.34
C ALA A 306 -23.95 23.48 47.02
N ARG A 307 -23.56 22.48 46.22
CA ARG A 307 -22.19 21.90 46.12
C ARG A 307 -22.16 20.60 45.30
N PHE A 308 -21.02 20.42 44.63
CA PHE A 308 -20.51 19.24 43.91
C PHE A 308 -21.04 17.84 44.29
N GLY A 309 -21.31 17.03 43.25
CA GLY A 309 -21.26 15.55 43.23
C GLY A 309 -22.46 14.91 42.49
N PRO A 310 -22.41 13.64 42.03
CA PRO A 310 -21.27 12.75 41.77
C PRO A 310 -21.20 12.30 40.29
N ILE A 311 -20.05 11.75 39.92
CA ILE A 311 -19.85 10.94 38.72
C ILE A 311 -20.86 9.78 38.76
N LEU A 312 -21.73 9.67 37.76
CA LEU A 312 -22.58 8.49 37.58
C LEU A 312 -21.78 7.33 36.96
N PRO A 313 -22.11 6.09 37.32
CA PRO A 313 -21.23 4.95 37.15
C PRO A 313 -21.29 4.38 35.73
N ILE A 314 -20.13 3.84 35.37
CA ILE A 314 -19.83 2.94 34.25
C ILE A 314 -21.01 1.98 34.02
N ALA A 315 -21.62 2.09 32.84
CA ALA A 315 -22.48 1.04 32.31
C ALA A 315 -21.61 -0.18 31.97
N ASP A 316 -21.93 -1.25 32.69
CA ASP A 316 -21.90 -2.66 32.31
C ASP A 316 -20.53 -3.38 32.23
N GLU A 317 -20.10 -3.86 33.40
CA GLU A 317 -19.11 -4.94 33.55
C GLU A 317 -19.49 -6.23 32.77
N GLU A 318 -20.73 -6.38 32.33
CA GLU A 318 -21.12 -7.50 31.46
C GLU A 318 -20.55 -7.40 30.03
N GLU A 319 -20.34 -6.20 29.50
CA GLU A 319 -19.69 -6.02 28.19
C GLU A 319 -18.17 -6.34 28.27
N PHE A 320 -17.58 -6.15 29.45
CA PHE A 320 -16.18 -6.51 29.73
C PHE A 320 -16.00 -8.02 29.94
N ILE A 321 -16.97 -8.72 30.52
CA ILE A 321 -16.92 -10.18 30.70
C ILE A 321 -17.09 -10.94 29.37
N VAL A 322 -17.84 -10.39 28.41
CA VAL A 322 -17.90 -10.96 27.03
C VAL A 322 -16.58 -10.73 26.28
N MET A 323 -15.86 -9.64 26.56
CA MET A 323 -14.58 -9.31 25.93
C MET A 323 -13.40 -10.19 26.41
N GLY A 324 -13.51 -10.82 27.59
CA GLY A 324 -12.51 -11.75 28.13
C GLY A 324 -12.45 -13.12 27.44
N ASN A 325 -13.51 -13.50 26.70
CA ASN A 325 -13.65 -14.81 26.06
C ASN A 325 -13.46 -14.83 24.54
N ILE A 326 -13.28 -13.66 23.89
CA ILE A 326 -12.80 -13.60 22.50
C ILE A 326 -11.25 -13.61 22.51
N LYS A 327 -10.65 -14.52 23.29
CA LYS A 327 -9.27 -14.92 23.06
C LYS A 327 -9.25 -15.66 21.72
N ASP A 328 -8.70 -15.02 20.70
CA ASP A 328 -8.14 -15.64 19.49
C ASP A 328 -8.88 -16.89 18.99
N ARG A 329 -10.05 -16.74 18.33
CA ARG A 329 -10.40 -17.74 17.31
C ARG A 329 -9.31 -17.67 16.24
N LYS A 330 -8.35 -18.61 16.34
CA LYS A 330 -7.19 -18.71 15.45
C LYS A 330 -7.66 -18.63 14.00
N PHE A 331 -7.29 -17.55 13.31
CA PHE A 331 -7.65 -17.35 11.91
C PHE A 331 -7.18 -18.56 11.06
N SER A 332 -7.98 -18.97 10.10
CA SER A 332 -7.71 -20.16 9.30
C SER A 332 -6.72 -19.89 8.17
N SER A 333 -5.89 -20.87 7.83
CA SER A 333 -4.94 -20.74 6.72
C SER A 333 -5.64 -20.81 5.37
N ALA A 334 -4.95 -20.42 4.30
CA ALA A 334 -5.55 -20.28 2.98
C ALA A 334 -6.18 -21.60 2.47
N THR A 335 -5.49 -22.72 2.72
CA THR A 335 -5.99 -24.04 2.33
C THR A 335 -7.24 -24.42 3.12
N LYS A 336 -7.28 -24.11 4.43
CA LYS A 336 -8.44 -24.38 5.29
C LYS A 336 -9.65 -23.53 4.94
N LEU A 337 -9.45 -22.25 4.64
CA LEU A 337 -10.52 -21.36 4.19
C LEU A 337 -11.12 -21.83 2.85
N ARG A 338 -10.27 -22.30 1.92
CA ARG A 338 -10.74 -22.93 0.68
C ARG A 338 -11.55 -24.18 0.95
N GLN A 339 -11.08 -25.04 1.85
CA GLN A 339 -11.82 -26.23 2.28
C GLN A 339 -13.13 -25.86 3.01
N ALA A 340 -13.20 -24.71 3.67
CA ALA A 340 -14.43 -24.19 4.27
C ALA A 340 -15.42 -23.62 3.22
N GLY A 341 -14.99 -23.42 1.96
CA GLY A 341 -15.83 -22.91 0.87
C GLY A 341 -15.61 -21.44 0.52
N ILE A 342 -14.63 -20.79 1.17
CA ILE A 342 -14.23 -19.42 0.88
C ILE A 342 -13.19 -19.43 -0.24
N HIS A 343 -13.51 -18.77 -1.34
CA HIS A 343 -12.63 -18.67 -2.51
C HIS A 343 -11.85 -17.35 -2.49
N TYR A 344 -10.84 -17.24 -3.35
CA TYR A 344 -10.02 -16.02 -3.43
C TYR A 344 -10.25 -15.27 -4.72
N LYS A 345 -10.32 -13.94 -4.60
CA LYS A 345 -10.41 -13.01 -5.73
C LYS A 345 -9.22 -12.04 -5.67
N LEU A 346 -8.53 -11.88 -6.79
CA LEU A 346 -7.46 -10.89 -6.93
C LEU A 346 -8.07 -9.51 -7.16
N ILE A 347 -7.58 -8.50 -6.44
CA ILE A 347 -7.87 -7.09 -6.74
C ILE A 347 -6.58 -6.39 -7.16
N GLU A 348 -6.47 -6.05 -8.44
CA GLU A 348 -5.33 -5.28 -8.96
C GLU A 348 -5.40 -3.82 -8.51
N ASP A 349 -4.23 -3.17 -8.44
CA ASP A 349 -4.08 -1.73 -8.21
C ASP A 349 -4.73 -1.17 -6.93
N LYS A 350 -4.97 -2.04 -5.94
CA LYS A 350 -5.42 -1.67 -4.59
C LYS A 350 -4.46 -2.21 -3.52
N GLY A 351 -4.46 -1.59 -2.35
CA GLY A 351 -3.64 -2.01 -1.21
C GLY A 351 -4.40 -2.84 -0.18
N SER A 352 -3.80 -2.97 1.00
CA SER A 352 -4.28 -3.79 2.11
C SER A 352 -5.67 -3.40 2.62
N ARG A 353 -6.04 -2.10 2.54
CA ARG A 353 -7.38 -1.63 2.96
C ARG A 353 -8.51 -2.23 2.13
N SER A 354 -8.23 -2.67 0.90
CA SER A 354 -9.22 -3.27 0.00
C SER A 354 -9.59 -4.72 0.33
N ILE A 355 -9.04 -5.28 1.41
CA ILE A 355 -9.28 -6.67 1.80
C ILE A 355 -10.68 -6.78 2.41
N ILE A 356 -11.55 -7.47 1.70
CA ILE A 356 -12.93 -7.68 2.13
C ILE A 356 -13.39 -9.10 1.84
N LEU A 357 -14.31 -9.59 2.67
CA LEU A 357 -15.08 -10.78 2.37
C LEU A 357 -16.38 -10.35 1.69
N SER A 358 -16.56 -10.74 0.43
CA SER A 358 -17.82 -10.59 -0.29
C SER A 358 -18.53 -11.93 -0.36
N LYS A 359 -19.86 -11.91 -0.29
CA LYS A 359 -20.72 -13.10 -0.39
C LYS A 359 -21.68 -12.93 -1.56
N ASN A 360 -21.88 -13.99 -2.31
CA ASN A 360 -22.95 -14.10 -3.31
C ASN A 360 -23.86 -15.26 -2.87
N MET A 361 -25.02 -15.40 -3.53
CA MET A 361 -25.98 -16.51 -3.33
C MET A 361 -25.41 -17.92 -3.60
N MET A 362 -24.12 -18.11 -3.83
CA MET A 362 -23.54 -19.46 -3.97
C MET A 362 -22.20 -19.64 -3.30
N ARG A 363 -21.41 -18.57 -3.14
CA ARG A 363 -20.01 -18.64 -2.71
C ARG A 363 -19.61 -17.38 -1.95
N ALA A 364 -18.63 -17.54 -1.06
CA ALA A 364 -17.90 -16.42 -0.45
C ALA A 364 -16.54 -16.24 -1.13
N TYR A 365 -16.13 -14.98 -1.28
CA TYR A 365 -14.86 -14.58 -1.87
C TYR A 365 -14.11 -13.66 -0.91
N LEU A 366 -12.93 -14.08 -0.47
CA LEU A 366 -11.97 -13.22 0.19
C LEU A 366 -11.14 -12.52 -0.90
N SER A 367 -11.34 -11.22 -1.02
CA SER A 367 -10.66 -10.41 -2.02
C SER A 367 -9.33 -9.89 -1.47
N LEU A 368 -8.23 -10.12 -2.19
CA LEU A 368 -6.87 -9.84 -1.73
C LEU A 368 -6.08 -9.07 -2.80
N PRO A 369 -5.28 -8.07 -2.39
CA PRO A 369 -4.34 -7.40 -3.29
C PRO A 369 -3.14 -8.32 -3.62
N PRO A 370 -2.42 -8.06 -4.72
CA PRO A 370 -1.23 -8.82 -5.07
C PRO A 370 -0.12 -8.61 -4.02
N PHE A 371 0.42 -9.72 -3.51
CA PHE A 371 1.60 -9.75 -2.65
C PHE A 371 2.81 -10.22 -3.48
N ILE A 372 3.75 -9.32 -3.70
CA ILE A 372 4.93 -9.56 -4.56
C ILE A 372 6.10 -10.04 -3.70
N VAL A 373 6.61 -11.23 -4.00
CA VAL A 373 7.69 -11.88 -3.26
C VAL A 373 8.96 -11.90 -4.10
N ASP A 374 10.00 -11.27 -3.57
CA ASP A 374 11.33 -11.21 -4.18
C ASP A 374 12.42 -11.42 -3.12
N GLU A 375 13.68 -11.23 -3.51
CA GLU A 375 14.83 -11.37 -2.61
C GLU A 375 14.94 -10.26 -1.56
N TYR A 376 14.21 -9.16 -1.74
CA TYR A 376 14.22 -7.99 -0.86
C TYR A 376 13.03 -7.95 0.10
N THR A 377 12.02 -8.79 -0.08
CA THR A 377 10.79 -8.83 0.74
C THR A 377 11.08 -8.73 2.24
N LYS A 378 12.01 -9.53 2.78
CA LYS A 378 12.36 -9.48 4.22
C LYS A 378 12.83 -8.09 4.65
N ILE A 379 13.71 -7.47 3.86
CA ILE A 379 14.34 -6.18 4.19
C ILE A 379 13.32 -5.05 4.03
N LEU A 380 12.55 -5.03 2.93
CA LEU A 380 11.56 -3.99 2.66
C LEU A 380 10.48 -3.95 3.75
N PHE A 381 9.89 -5.09 4.09
CA PHE A 381 8.85 -5.14 5.12
C PHE A 381 9.40 -4.91 6.54
N ARG A 382 10.68 -5.24 6.80
CA ARG A 382 11.34 -4.84 8.05
C ARG A 382 11.45 -3.32 8.12
N SER A 383 11.99 -2.67 7.08
CA SER A 383 12.09 -1.20 7.04
C SER A 383 10.74 -0.51 7.15
N LEU A 384 9.70 -1.04 6.50
CA LEU A 384 8.35 -0.47 6.61
C LEU A 384 7.75 -0.61 8.00
N LYS A 385 7.99 -1.74 8.67
CA LYS A 385 7.56 -1.93 10.06
C LYS A 385 8.21 -0.89 10.96
N GLU A 386 9.52 -0.67 10.83
CA GLU A 386 10.21 0.36 11.62
C GLU A 386 9.72 1.76 11.25
N TYR A 387 9.53 2.03 9.96
CA TYR A 387 8.96 3.29 9.47
C TYR A 387 7.59 3.57 10.13
N GLU A 388 6.67 2.62 10.12
CA GLU A 388 5.34 2.77 10.73
C GLU A 388 5.42 3.05 12.25
N ILE A 389 6.33 2.37 12.95
CA ILE A 389 6.56 2.59 14.40
C ILE A 389 7.05 4.02 14.65
N ILE A 390 8.01 4.50 13.88
CA ILE A 390 8.61 5.84 14.06
C ILE A 390 7.61 6.94 13.75
N GLN A 391 6.86 6.77 12.65
CA GLN A 391 5.88 7.77 12.21
C GLN A 391 4.63 7.81 13.12
N GLN A 392 4.42 6.79 13.96
CA GLN A 392 3.18 6.62 14.72
C GLN A 392 1.94 6.68 13.81
N LEU A 393 2.06 6.14 12.59
CA LEU A 393 0.95 6.10 11.64
C LEU A 393 -0.17 5.27 12.28
N GLY A 394 -1.36 5.87 12.36
CA GLY A 394 -2.53 5.28 13.00
C GLY A 394 -2.85 3.87 12.49
N GLU A 395 -3.54 3.10 13.35
CA GLU A 395 -4.03 1.73 13.12
C GLU A 395 -3.00 0.63 12.79
N ASN A 396 -1.69 0.93 12.75
CA ASN A 396 -0.64 -0.04 12.45
C ASN A 396 -0.91 -0.86 11.17
N GLU A 397 -1.28 -0.18 10.08
CA GLU A 397 -1.76 -0.76 8.83
C GLU A 397 -0.84 -1.84 8.25
N THR A 398 0.44 -1.51 8.05
CA THR A 398 1.43 -2.41 7.45
C THR A 398 1.70 -3.60 8.36
N ARG A 399 1.90 -3.36 9.66
CA ARG A 399 2.14 -4.42 10.64
C ARG A 399 0.93 -5.35 10.78
N SER A 400 -0.28 -4.81 10.73
CA SER A 400 -1.53 -5.57 10.80
C SER A 400 -1.77 -6.37 9.52
N TYR A 401 -1.44 -5.80 8.36
CA TYR A 401 -1.44 -6.51 7.09
C TYR A 401 -0.45 -7.68 7.09
N LEU A 402 0.78 -7.47 7.58
CA LEU A 402 1.77 -8.54 7.75
C LEU A 402 1.26 -9.64 8.67
N ARG A 403 0.61 -9.27 9.77
CA ARG A 403 -0.01 -10.25 10.66
C ARG A 403 -1.10 -11.05 9.95
N PHE A 404 -2.01 -10.38 9.26
CA PHE A 404 -3.10 -11.02 8.52
C PHE A 404 -2.57 -12.01 7.47
N ILE A 405 -1.60 -11.59 6.64
CA ILE A 405 -1.01 -12.45 5.62
C ILE A 405 -0.21 -13.61 6.23
N SER A 406 0.46 -13.41 7.37
CA SER A 406 1.16 -14.51 8.07
C SER A 406 0.20 -15.57 8.64
N GLU A 407 -1.01 -15.18 9.03
CA GLU A 407 -2.02 -16.12 9.52
C GLU A 407 -2.69 -16.88 8.37
N LEU A 408 -2.83 -16.22 7.21
CA LEU A 408 -3.34 -16.80 5.98
C LEU A 408 -2.33 -17.77 5.34
N ILE A 409 -1.04 -17.44 5.37
CA ILE A 409 0.03 -18.20 4.71
C ILE A 409 0.92 -18.87 5.76
N ARG A 410 0.57 -20.10 6.15
CA ARG A 410 1.32 -20.87 7.15
C ARG A 410 2.20 -21.94 6.53
N THR A 411 1.83 -22.48 5.37
CA THR A 411 2.57 -23.54 4.70
C THR A 411 2.83 -23.23 3.23
N PRO A 412 3.78 -23.92 2.57
CA PRO A 412 4.00 -23.79 1.13
C PRO A 412 2.76 -24.13 0.28
N GLU A 413 1.85 -24.97 0.78
CA GLU A 413 0.58 -25.30 0.12
C GLU A 413 -0.35 -24.08 0.07
N ASP A 414 -0.41 -23.29 1.15
CA ASP A 414 -1.16 -22.03 1.17
C ASP A 414 -0.60 -21.05 0.12
N VAL A 415 0.73 -20.99 0.00
CA VAL A 415 1.40 -20.17 -1.04
C VAL A 415 1.01 -20.64 -2.43
N LYS A 416 1.05 -21.95 -2.70
CA LYS A 416 0.66 -22.53 -4.00
C LYS A 416 -0.78 -22.20 -4.35
N GLU A 417 -1.69 -22.24 -3.38
CA GLU A 417 -3.10 -21.94 -3.60
C GLU A 417 -3.31 -20.48 -4.01
N LEU A 418 -2.74 -19.54 -3.24
CA LEU A 418 -2.87 -18.11 -3.54
C LEU A 418 -2.08 -17.71 -4.81
N ALA A 419 -0.96 -18.39 -5.10
CA ALA A 419 -0.21 -18.19 -6.33
C ALA A 419 -1.00 -18.60 -7.58
N LYS A 420 -1.80 -19.68 -7.52
CA LYS A 420 -2.70 -20.07 -8.64
C LYS A 420 -3.72 -19.00 -8.98
N LYS A 421 -4.09 -18.16 -8.00
CA LYS A 421 -5.03 -17.04 -8.18
C LYS A 421 -4.34 -15.72 -8.53
N GLY A 422 -3.02 -15.73 -8.71
CA GLY A 422 -2.23 -14.54 -9.04
C GLY A 422 -2.05 -13.56 -7.88
N ILE A 423 -2.48 -13.93 -6.66
CA ILE A 423 -2.35 -13.12 -5.44
C ILE A 423 -0.91 -13.12 -4.97
N ILE A 424 -0.24 -14.28 -4.93
CA ILE A 424 1.21 -14.33 -4.63
C ILE A 424 2.02 -14.36 -5.93
N ARG A 425 2.78 -13.28 -6.16
CA ARG A 425 3.63 -13.09 -7.35
C ARG A 425 5.10 -13.22 -7.02
N GLY A 426 5.92 -13.42 -8.05
CA GLY A 426 7.38 -13.55 -7.92
C GLY A 426 7.92 -14.95 -8.23
N ARG A 427 9.23 -15.10 -8.07
CA ARG A 427 9.97 -16.32 -8.43
C ARG A 427 9.75 -17.44 -7.39
N GLN A 428 9.68 -18.69 -7.86
CA GLN A 428 9.39 -19.84 -7.00
C GLN A 428 10.36 -19.94 -5.81
N LYS A 429 11.67 -19.70 -6.04
CA LYS A 429 12.71 -19.72 -4.99
C LYS A 429 12.40 -18.86 -3.76
N HIS A 430 11.66 -17.76 -3.94
CA HIS A 430 11.31 -16.84 -2.85
C HIS A 430 9.93 -17.16 -2.27
N LYS A 431 9.00 -17.62 -3.11
CA LYS A 431 7.67 -18.08 -2.69
C LYS A 431 7.75 -19.23 -1.68
N ASP A 432 8.65 -20.19 -1.88
CA ASP A 432 8.79 -21.34 -0.99
C ASP A 432 9.26 -20.94 0.42
N LYS A 433 10.01 -19.85 0.54
CA LYS A 433 10.51 -19.32 1.83
C LYS A 433 9.56 -18.32 2.47
N LEU A 434 8.46 -17.96 1.80
CA LEU A 434 7.55 -16.91 2.25
C LEU A 434 6.95 -17.19 3.65
N PRO A 435 6.51 -18.41 4.00
CA PRO A 435 5.95 -18.66 5.34
C PRO A 435 6.95 -18.39 6.47
N ASP A 436 8.23 -18.78 6.29
CA ASP A 436 9.31 -18.51 7.26
C ASP A 436 9.61 -17.01 7.36
N ILE A 437 9.65 -16.30 6.23
CA ILE A 437 9.86 -14.84 6.20
C ILE A 437 8.73 -14.13 6.96
N LEU A 438 7.47 -14.47 6.66
CA LEU A 438 6.29 -13.87 7.31
C LEU A 438 6.26 -14.19 8.80
N GLY A 439 6.55 -15.43 9.19
CA GLY A 439 6.59 -15.85 10.60
C GLY A 439 7.60 -15.06 11.45
N ARG A 440 8.71 -14.61 10.84
CA ARG A 440 9.72 -13.77 11.51
C ARG A 440 9.39 -12.28 11.51
N LEU A 441 8.68 -11.79 10.48
CA LEU A 441 8.36 -10.36 10.34
C LEU A 441 7.08 -9.95 11.06
N ALA A 442 6.06 -10.83 11.06
CA ALA A 442 4.75 -10.51 11.59
C ALA A 442 4.81 -10.23 13.10
N PRO A 443 4.20 -9.13 13.57
CA PRO A 443 4.06 -8.87 14.99
C PRO A 443 3.17 -9.95 15.64
N ARG A 444 3.39 -10.23 16.93
CA ARG A 444 2.56 -11.20 17.65
C ARG A 444 1.22 -10.61 18.07
N ASP A 445 1.27 -9.43 18.65
CA ASP A 445 0.09 -8.75 19.20
C ASP A 445 -0.09 -7.43 18.46
N ILE A 446 -1.11 -7.37 17.62
CA ILE A 446 -1.48 -6.13 16.96
C ILE A 446 -2.96 -6.07 16.67
N TYR A 447 -3.51 -4.87 16.85
CA TYR A 447 -4.93 -4.59 16.67
C TYR A 447 -5.11 -3.59 15.54
N ASN A 448 -6.00 -3.94 14.62
CA ASN A 448 -6.50 -3.07 13.57
C ASN A 448 -7.98 -3.42 13.35
N GLN A 449 -8.83 -2.40 13.32
CA GLN A 449 -10.28 -2.59 13.27
C GLN A 449 -10.71 -3.24 11.96
N HIS A 450 -10.18 -2.78 10.82
CA HIS A 450 -10.49 -3.35 9.51
C HIS A 450 -10.18 -4.85 9.44
N PHE A 451 -8.96 -5.27 9.81
CA PHE A 451 -8.59 -6.68 9.80
C PHE A 451 -9.36 -7.50 10.85
N ARG A 452 -9.73 -6.92 12.00
CA ARG A 452 -10.60 -7.59 12.98
C ARG A 452 -11.97 -7.90 12.39
N LEU A 453 -12.60 -6.93 11.73
CA LEU A 453 -13.90 -7.10 11.09
C LEU A 453 -13.85 -8.17 9.98
N VAL A 454 -12.80 -8.15 9.15
CA VAL A 454 -12.59 -9.20 8.13
C VAL A 454 -12.47 -10.58 8.78
N LYS A 455 -11.70 -10.72 9.86
CA LYS A 455 -11.54 -11.99 10.57
C LYS A 455 -12.86 -12.50 11.17
N ILE A 456 -13.66 -11.62 11.77
CA ILE A 456 -14.98 -11.95 12.31
C ILE A 456 -15.89 -12.45 11.18
N LYS A 457 -16.04 -11.69 10.09
CA LYS A 457 -16.86 -12.07 8.92
C LYS A 457 -16.45 -13.42 8.32
N VAL A 458 -15.14 -13.70 8.28
CA VAL A 458 -14.61 -14.97 7.79
C VAL A 458 -14.90 -16.13 8.76
N ASN A 459 -14.76 -15.91 10.06
CA ASN A 459 -15.01 -16.94 11.07
C ASN A 459 -16.49 -17.26 11.25
N ASP A 460 -17.37 -16.28 11.02
CA ASP A 460 -18.82 -16.45 11.12
C ASP A 460 -19.43 -17.01 9.82
N TYR A 461 -18.63 -17.20 8.77
CA TYR A 461 -19.09 -17.77 7.52
C TYR A 461 -19.52 -19.24 7.69
N ALA A 462 -20.83 -19.47 7.53
CA ALA A 462 -21.39 -20.79 7.32
C ALA A 462 -21.62 -21.03 5.82
N ARG A 463 -21.37 -22.26 5.36
CA ARG A 463 -21.71 -22.63 3.99
C ARG A 463 -23.21 -22.53 3.80
N PRO A 464 -23.67 -22.03 2.63
CA PRO A 464 -25.09 -21.95 2.40
C PRO A 464 -25.74 -23.35 2.34
N PRO A 465 -27.02 -23.49 2.73
CA PRO A 465 -27.69 -24.78 2.87
C PRO A 465 -27.63 -25.67 1.62
N TRP A 466 -27.76 -25.09 0.42
CA TRP A 466 -27.70 -25.82 -0.85
C TRP A 466 -26.34 -26.47 -1.15
N ALA A 467 -25.25 -26.01 -0.52
CA ALA A 467 -23.95 -26.65 -0.67
C ALA A 467 -23.92 -28.09 -0.13
N TYR A 468 -24.78 -28.40 0.86
CA TYR A 468 -24.97 -29.75 1.39
C TYR A 468 -25.92 -30.57 0.51
N LEU A 469 -26.90 -29.92 -0.13
CA LEU A 469 -27.86 -30.55 -1.03
C LEU A 469 -27.23 -31.08 -2.32
N LYS A 470 -26.09 -30.55 -2.77
CA LYS A 470 -25.41 -31.02 -3.98
C LYS A 470 -25.18 -32.55 -4.00
N LYS A 471 -24.79 -33.15 -2.86
CA LYS A 471 -24.61 -34.60 -2.75
C LYS A 471 -25.92 -35.38 -2.91
N TYR A 472 -27.01 -34.82 -2.39
CA TYR A 472 -28.34 -35.41 -2.52
C TYR A 472 -28.86 -35.29 -3.95
N VAL A 473 -28.64 -34.16 -4.62
CA VAL A 473 -28.99 -33.98 -6.03
C VAL A 473 -28.21 -34.96 -6.92
N GLU A 474 -26.89 -35.12 -6.70
CA GLU A 474 -26.09 -36.13 -7.42
C GLU A 474 -26.62 -37.55 -7.19
N LEU A 475 -26.97 -37.90 -5.95
CA LEU A 475 -27.58 -39.20 -5.63
C LEU A 475 -28.93 -39.39 -6.33
N VAL A 476 -29.80 -38.37 -6.30
CA VAL A 476 -31.13 -38.42 -6.95
C VAL A 476 -30.96 -38.61 -8.46
N VAL A 477 -30.02 -37.94 -9.11
CA VAL A 477 -29.75 -38.12 -10.55
C VAL A 477 -29.25 -39.53 -10.86
N VAL A 478 -28.38 -40.11 -10.02
CA VAL A 478 -27.95 -41.51 -10.20
C VAL A 478 -29.14 -42.47 -10.05
N LEU A 479 -30.00 -42.23 -9.06
CA LEU A 479 -31.20 -43.03 -8.84
C LEU A 479 -32.19 -42.93 -10.00
N THR A 480 -32.42 -41.74 -10.56
CA THR A 480 -33.31 -41.57 -11.72
C THR A 480 -32.75 -42.22 -12.99
N MET A 481 -31.43 -42.21 -13.19
CA MET A 481 -30.78 -42.95 -14.27
C MET A 481 -30.99 -44.46 -14.13
N ILE A 482 -30.80 -45.00 -12.92
CA ILE A 482 -31.06 -46.42 -12.63
C ILE A 482 -32.53 -46.75 -12.89
N GLN A 483 -33.45 -45.93 -12.39
CA GLN A 483 -34.88 -46.11 -12.57
C GLN A 483 -35.27 -46.10 -14.06
N THR A 484 -34.65 -45.22 -14.85
CA THR A 484 -34.85 -45.14 -16.31
C THR A 484 -34.38 -46.42 -17.00
N VAL A 485 -33.22 -46.96 -16.64
CA VAL A 485 -32.71 -48.24 -17.18
C VAL A 485 -33.66 -49.40 -16.86
N TYR A 486 -34.13 -49.50 -15.61
CA TYR A 486 -35.10 -50.54 -15.23
C TYR A 486 -36.42 -50.42 -15.99
N ALA A 487 -36.93 -49.19 -16.21
CA ALA A 487 -38.14 -48.97 -16.98
C ALA A 487 -37.98 -49.43 -18.45
N ILE A 488 -36.84 -49.14 -19.08
CA ILE A 488 -36.54 -49.58 -20.45
C ILE A 488 -36.42 -51.12 -20.52
N LEU A 489 -35.71 -51.74 -19.57
CA LEU A 489 -35.58 -53.20 -19.50
C LEU A 489 -36.94 -53.89 -19.31
N SER A 490 -37.77 -53.36 -18.41
CA SER A 490 -39.13 -53.86 -18.20
C SER A 490 -39.99 -53.79 -19.47
N TYR A 491 -39.91 -52.67 -20.22
CA TYR A 491 -40.62 -52.51 -21.48
C TYR A 491 -40.21 -53.55 -22.54
N HIS A 492 -38.91 -53.87 -22.64
CA HIS A 492 -38.42 -54.86 -23.60
C HIS A 492 -38.68 -56.32 -23.17
N HIS A 493 -38.70 -56.59 -21.87
CA HIS A 493 -38.97 -57.94 -21.36
C HIS A 493 -40.47 -58.32 -21.42
N SER A 494 -41.36 -57.32 -21.49
CA SER A 494 -42.81 -57.51 -21.67
C SER A 494 -43.25 -57.81 -23.11
N LYS A 495 -42.34 -57.75 -24.11
CA LYS A 495 -42.61 -57.99 -25.54
C LYS A 495 -42.12 -59.36 -26.05
N LYS A 496 -41.65 -60.24 -25.18
CA LYS A 496 -41.51 -61.68 -25.43
C LYS A 496 -42.65 -62.41 -24.75
#